data_AF-A0AAU2LBN6-F1
#
_entry.id   AF-A0AAU2LBN6-F1
#
_cell.length_a   1.000
_cell.length_b   1.000
_cell.length_c   1.000
_cell.angle_alpha   90.00
_cell.angle_beta   90.00
_cell.angle_gamma   90.00
#
_symmetry.space_group_name_H-M   'P 1'
#
loop_
_entity.id
_entity.type
_entity.pdbx_description
1 polymer ?
#
loop_
_entity_poly.entity_id
_entity_poly.type
_entity_poly.pdbx_seq_one_letter_code
_entity_poly.pdbx_strand_id
1 'polypeptide(L)'
;MAQSYLLAARMLIKLDEQQLGWVAADRARQTAEAADDPLLIAEAARQLAVLARKADWHDQALSIALTAADHPGLRGGGPDHAAERGLLIQSAAYTAAWAGDAAGMRELTDEAAAIAKDIGGDAASRSRGGARG
;
A
#
# COMPACT_ATOMS: atom_id res chain seq x y z
N MET A 1 0.01 -14.27 12.71
CA MET A 1 0.33 -15.10 11.53
C MET A 1 0.47 -14.28 10.25
N ALA A 2 -0.41 -13.32 9.93
CA ALA A 2 -0.24 -12.45 8.75
C ALA A 2 1.09 -11.66 8.78
N GLN A 3 1.43 -11.06 9.93
CA GLN A 3 2.67 -10.28 10.10
C GLN A 3 3.96 -11.07 9.80
N SER A 4 4.03 -12.35 10.18
CA SER A 4 5.18 -13.19 9.87
C SER A 4 5.30 -13.47 8.36
N TYR A 5 4.17 -13.64 7.66
CA TYR A 5 4.19 -13.78 6.19
C TYR A 5 4.55 -12.48 5.48
N LEU A 6 4.10 -11.33 5.99
CA LEU A 6 4.50 -10.01 5.48
C LEU A 6 6.02 -9.79 5.60
N LEU A 7 6.59 -10.14 6.76
CA LEU A 7 8.04 -10.05 6.96
C LEU A 7 8.80 -10.99 6.02
N ALA A 8 8.32 -12.23 5.84
CA ALA A 8 8.89 -13.18 4.90
C ALA A 8 8.82 -12.67 3.44
N ALA A 9 7.67 -12.15 3.00
CA ALA A 9 7.49 -11.60 1.66
C ALA A 9 8.45 -10.43 1.40
N ARG A 10 8.59 -9.50 2.35
CA ARG A 10 9.54 -8.38 2.25
C ARG A 10 10.99 -8.87 2.16
N MET A 11 11.37 -9.93 2.87
CA MET A 11 12.71 -10.52 2.76
C MET A 11 12.94 -11.20 1.41
N LEU A 12 11.98 -11.99 0.93
CA LEU A 12 12.08 -12.72 -0.34
C LEU A 12 12.10 -11.78 -1.55
N ILE A 13 11.36 -10.67 -1.51
CA ILE A 13 11.44 -9.59 -2.52
C ILE A 13 12.87 -9.04 -2.63
N LYS A 14 13.58 -8.92 -1.50
CA LYS A 14 14.96 -8.42 -1.47
C LYS A 14 15.98 -9.48 -1.90
N LEU A 15 15.67 -10.75 -1.75
CA LEU A 15 16.51 -11.89 -2.17
C LEU A 15 16.27 -12.33 -3.62
N ASP A 16 15.32 -11.69 -4.32
CA ASP A 16 14.88 -12.01 -5.68
C ASP A 16 14.28 -13.42 -5.88
N GLU A 17 13.85 -14.03 -4.78
CA GLU A 17 13.10 -15.30 -4.77
C GLU A 17 11.62 -15.05 -5.09
N GLN A 18 11.33 -14.64 -6.33
CA GLN A 18 10.02 -14.15 -6.76
C GLN A 18 8.87 -15.13 -6.50
N GLN A 19 9.06 -16.43 -6.75
CA GLN A 19 8.00 -17.44 -6.56
C GLN A 19 7.64 -17.61 -5.07
N LEU A 20 8.63 -17.65 -4.19
CA LEU A 20 8.41 -17.75 -2.75
C LEU A 20 7.82 -16.45 -2.19
N GLY A 21 8.25 -15.29 -2.72
CA GLY A 21 7.67 -13.99 -2.39
C GLY A 21 6.18 -13.92 -2.72
N TRP A 22 5.77 -14.42 -3.89
CA TRP A 22 4.37 -14.49 -4.32
C TRP A 22 3.51 -15.35 -3.40
N VAL A 23 3.96 -16.56 -3.08
CA VAL A 23 3.22 -17.47 -2.18
C VAL A 23 3.10 -16.88 -0.78
N ALA A 24 4.17 -16.27 -0.25
CA ALA A 24 4.14 -15.64 1.06
C ALA A 24 3.18 -14.44 1.11
N ALA A 25 3.17 -13.60 0.07
CA ALA A 25 2.28 -12.44 -0.02
C ALA A 25 0.80 -12.85 -0.18
N ASP A 26 0.51 -13.88 -0.98
CA ASP A 26 -0.86 -14.39 -1.11
C ASP A 26 -1.35 -15.04 0.21
N ARG A 27 -0.49 -15.79 0.92
CA ARG A 27 -0.83 -16.30 2.26
C ARG A 27 -1.03 -15.19 3.29
N ALA A 28 -0.23 -14.13 3.23
CA ALA A 28 -0.42 -12.96 4.06
C ALA A 28 -1.80 -12.34 3.82
N ARG A 29 -2.18 -12.14 2.55
CA ARG A 29 -3.48 -11.60 2.15
C ARG A 29 -4.64 -12.47 2.64
N GLN A 30 -4.61 -13.78 2.37
CA GLN A 30 -5.67 -14.69 2.82
C GLN A 30 -5.82 -14.67 4.35
N THR A 31 -4.71 -14.60 5.09
CA THR A 31 -4.75 -14.54 6.56
C THR A 31 -5.26 -13.18 7.07
N ALA A 32 -4.94 -12.09 6.37
CA ALA A 32 -5.40 -10.76 6.71
C ALA A 32 -6.90 -10.59 6.42
N GLU A 33 -7.40 -11.13 5.30
CA GLU A 33 -8.82 -11.19 4.98
C GLU A 33 -9.60 -11.98 6.04
N ALA A 34 -9.06 -13.12 6.49
CA ALA A 34 -9.68 -13.89 7.57
C ALA A 34 -9.69 -13.17 8.94
N ALA A 35 -8.80 -12.19 9.12
CA ALA A 35 -8.71 -11.38 10.35
C ALA A 35 -9.50 -10.06 10.26
N ASP A 36 -10.07 -9.73 9.10
CA ASP A 36 -10.80 -8.49 8.81
C ASP A 36 -10.04 -7.22 9.25
N ASP A 37 -8.72 -7.20 9.02
CA ASP A 37 -7.85 -6.07 9.34
C ASP A 37 -7.46 -5.33 8.04
N PRO A 38 -8.08 -4.15 7.76
CA PRO A 38 -7.83 -3.41 6.52
C PRO A 38 -6.38 -3.01 6.31
N LEU A 39 -5.61 -2.75 7.37
CA LEU A 39 -4.20 -2.38 7.26
C LEU A 39 -3.36 -3.57 6.82
N LEU A 40 -3.61 -4.75 7.40
CA LEU A 40 -2.89 -5.97 7.01
C LEU A 40 -3.23 -6.40 5.58
N ILE A 41 -4.49 -6.24 5.16
CA ILE A 41 -4.94 -6.51 3.78
C ILE A 41 -4.22 -5.56 2.81
N ALA A 42 -4.20 -4.27 3.11
CA ALA A 42 -3.56 -3.23 2.30
C ALA A 42 -2.05 -3.47 2.15
N GLU A 43 -1.37 -3.76 3.25
CA GLU A 43 0.07 -4.07 3.26
C GLU A 43 0.38 -5.31 2.40
N ALA A 44 -0.41 -6.37 2.51
CA ALA A 44 -0.24 -7.58 1.71
C ALA A 44 -0.45 -7.31 0.21
N ALA A 45 -1.49 -6.54 -0.14
CA ALA A 45 -1.76 -6.13 -1.51
C ALA A 45 -0.60 -5.29 -2.08
N ARG A 46 -0.01 -4.39 -1.28
CA ARG A 46 1.16 -3.61 -1.70
C ARG A 46 2.37 -4.49 -2.02
N GLN A 47 2.62 -5.54 -1.24
CA GLN A 47 3.69 -6.51 -1.54
C GLN A 47 3.40 -7.29 -2.83
N LEU A 48 2.15 -7.72 -3.05
CA LEU A 48 1.73 -8.38 -4.30
C LEU A 48 1.90 -7.47 -5.52
N ALA A 49 1.53 -6.19 -5.42
CA ALA A 49 1.72 -5.22 -6.50
C ALA A 49 3.20 -5.02 -6.86
N VAL A 50 4.10 -4.98 -5.87
CA VAL A 50 5.55 -4.92 -6.09
C VAL A 50 6.05 -6.16 -6.85
N LEU A 51 5.58 -7.35 -6.47
CA LEU A 51 5.97 -8.61 -7.10
C LEU A 51 5.43 -8.73 -8.52
N ALA A 52 4.18 -8.33 -8.76
CA ALA A 52 3.59 -8.29 -10.10
C ALA A 52 4.35 -7.32 -11.03
N ARG A 53 4.73 -6.13 -10.53
CA ARG A 53 5.54 -5.17 -11.30
C ARG A 53 6.92 -5.75 -11.65
N LYS A 54 7.59 -6.43 -10.71
CA LYS A 54 8.87 -7.10 -10.98
C LYS A 54 8.77 -8.23 -12.01
N ALA A 55 7.58 -8.74 -12.27
CA ALA A 55 7.29 -9.77 -13.26
C ALA A 55 6.75 -9.18 -14.59
N ASP A 56 6.87 -7.87 -14.80
CA ASP A 56 6.32 -7.12 -15.95
C ASP A 56 4.79 -7.17 -16.10
N TRP A 57 4.05 -7.56 -15.04
CA TRP A 57 2.59 -7.57 -15.02
C TRP A 57 2.03 -6.23 -14.56
N HIS A 58 2.33 -5.17 -15.31
CA HIS A 58 2.04 -3.79 -14.93
C HIS A 58 0.55 -3.53 -14.67
N ASP A 59 -0.35 -4.00 -15.54
CA ASP A 59 -1.79 -3.83 -15.38
C ASP A 59 -2.31 -4.48 -14.10
N GLN A 60 -1.82 -5.68 -13.80
CA GLN A 60 -2.18 -6.40 -12.59
C GLN A 60 -1.63 -5.70 -11.34
N ALA A 61 -0.40 -5.21 -11.39
CA ALA A 61 0.21 -4.45 -10.30
C ALA A 61 -0.56 -3.14 -10.01
N LEU A 62 -1.00 -2.43 -11.06
CA LEU A 62 -1.88 -1.25 -10.94
C LEU A 62 -3.22 -1.63 -10.31
N SER A 63 -3.90 -2.63 -10.85
CA SER A 63 -5.21 -3.07 -10.37
C SER A 63 -5.18 -3.48 -8.89
N ILE A 64 -4.18 -4.26 -8.46
CA ILE A 64 -4.02 -4.68 -7.06
C ILE A 64 -3.85 -3.46 -6.15
N ALA A 65 -2.96 -2.53 -6.51
CA ALA A 65 -2.66 -1.36 -5.68
C ALA A 65 -3.87 -0.42 -5.56
N LEU A 66 -4.54 -0.11 -6.67
CA LEU A 66 -5.67 0.82 -6.69
C LEU A 66 -6.91 0.22 -6.02
N THR A 67 -7.20 -1.06 -6.26
CA THR A 67 -8.32 -1.74 -5.60
C THR A 67 -8.14 -1.75 -4.08
N ALA A 68 -6.93 -2.02 -3.60
CA ALA A 68 -6.64 -1.98 -2.18
C ALA A 68 -6.72 -0.55 -1.61
N ALA A 69 -6.26 0.46 -2.35
CA ALA A 69 -6.35 1.87 -1.93
C ALA A 69 -7.79 2.37 -1.83
N ASP A 70 -8.71 1.76 -2.59
CA ASP A 70 -10.13 2.06 -2.58
C ASP A 70 -10.92 1.28 -1.51
N HIS A 71 -10.26 0.43 -0.73
CA HIS A 71 -10.91 -0.33 0.33
C HIS A 71 -11.62 0.61 1.34
N PRO A 72 -12.91 0.40 1.65
CA PRO A 72 -13.67 1.29 2.54
C PRO A 72 -13.03 1.49 3.91
N GLY A 73 -12.43 0.43 4.46
CA GLY A 73 -11.70 0.47 5.72
C GLY A 73 -10.52 1.44 5.71
N LEU A 74 -9.91 1.72 4.55
CA LEU A 74 -8.83 2.72 4.44
C LEU A 74 -9.36 4.15 4.28
N ARG A 75 -10.42 4.35 3.49
CA ARG A 75 -10.95 5.69 3.17
C ARG A 75 -11.61 6.40 4.35
N GLY A 76 -12.13 5.65 5.33
CA GLY A 76 -12.76 6.19 6.54
C GLY A 76 -11.91 6.07 7.81
N GLY A 77 -10.66 5.61 7.69
CA GLY A 77 -9.81 5.29 8.82
C GLY A 77 -9.02 6.48 9.38
N GLY A 78 -8.24 6.22 10.43
CA GLY A 78 -7.33 7.20 11.03
C GLY A 78 -6.04 7.43 10.23
N PRO A 79 -5.08 8.22 10.76
CA PRO A 79 -3.84 8.58 10.09
C PRO A 79 -3.04 7.40 9.50
N ASP A 80 -2.99 6.26 10.20
CA ASP A 80 -2.27 5.07 9.72
C ASP A 80 -2.94 4.45 8.48
N HIS A 81 -4.26 4.53 8.37
CA HIS A 81 -5.01 4.05 7.21
C HIS A 81 -4.81 4.96 6.00
N ALA A 82 -4.82 6.28 6.23
CA ALA A 82 -4.47 7.25 5.21
C ALA A 82 -3.02 7.05 4.73
N ALA A 83 -2.07 6.79 5.65
CA ALA A 83 -0.69 6.53 5.30
C ALA A 83 -0.53 5.28 4.42
N GLU A 84 -1.18 4.17 4.79
CA GLU A 84 -1.11 2.94 3.99
C GLU A 84 -1.79 3.10 2.62
N ARG A 85 -2.92 3.84 2.56
CA ARG A 85 -3.55 4.24 1.29
C ARG A 85 -2.58 5.02 0.41
N GLY A 86 -1.88 6.01 0.97
CA GLY A 86 -0.87 6.79 0.24
C GLY A 86 0.27 5.92 -0.30
N LEU A 87 0.72 4.93 0.46
CA LEU A 87 1.75 3.98 0.01
C LEU A 87 1.28 3.09 -1.14
N LEU A 88 0.02 2.68 -1.15
CA LEU A 88 -0.58 1.95 -2.27
C LEU A 88 -0.65 2.80 -3.54
N ILE A 89 -1.15 4.04 -3.44
CA ILE A 89 -1.20 4.99 -4.57
C ILE A 89 0.22 5.27 -5.10
N GLN A 90 1.20 5.45 -4.22
CA GLN A 90 2.60 5.64 -4.63
C GLN A 90 3.16 4.41 -5.35
N SER A 91 2.79 3.20 -4.92
CA SER A 91 3.17 1.96 -5.62
C SER A 91 2.55 1.90 -7.01
N ALA A 92 1.29 2.32 -7.18
CA ALA A 92 0.62 2.43 -8.47
C ALA A 92 1.33 3.46 -9.38
N ALA A 93 1.70 4.63 -8.85
CA ALA A 93 2.45 5.66 -9.58
C ALA A 93 3.78 5.11 -10.13
N TYR A 94 4.51 4.34 -9.32
CA TYR A 94 5.77 3.74 -9.73
C TYR A 94 5.57 2.65 -10.80
N THR A 95 4.46 1.91 -10.74
CA THR A 95 4.08 0.97 -11.81
C THR A 95 3.73 1.70 -13.11
N ALA A 96 2.99 2.81 -13.06
CA ALA A 96 2.71 3.63 -14.23
C ALA A 96 4.00 4.16 -14.88
N ALA A 97 4.97 4.60 -14.07
CA ALA A 97 6.29 5.00 -14.55
C ALA A 97 7.03 3.86 -15.27
N TRP A 98 7.00 2.65 -14.72
CA TRP A 98 7.58 1.45 -15.35
C TRP A 98 6.92 1.10 -16.68
N ALA A 99 5.60 1.28 -16.78
CA ALA A 99 4.83 1.07 -18.01
C ALA A 99 5.01 2.20 -19.05
N GLY A 100 5.74 3.28 -18.73
CA GLY A 100 5.92 4.44 -19.60
C GLY A 100 4.75 5.44 -19.59
N ASP A 101 3.79 5.30 -18.67
CA ASP A 101 2.68 6.23 -18.50
C ASP A 101 3.07 7.40 -17.57
N ALA A 102 3.66 8.43 -18.17
CA ALA A 102 4.10 9.62 -17.45
C ALA A 102 2.94 10.46 -16.90
N ALA A 103 1.78 10.45 -17.56
CA ALA A 103 0.60 11.21 -17.11
C ALA A 103 -0.01 10.55 -15.87
N GLY A 104 -0.30 9.25 -15.93
CA GLY A 104 -0.84 8.51 -14.79
C GLY A 104 0.12 8.47 -13.60
N MET A 105 1.43 8.35 -13.83
CA MET A 105 2.44 8.49 -12.77
C MET A 105 2.29 9.83 -12.03
N ARG A 106 2.12 10.94 -12.77
CA ARG A 106 2.03 12.28 -12.18
C ARG A 106 0.74 12.45 -11.39
N GLU A 107 -0.39 12.06 -11.96
CA GLU A 107 -1.70 12.13 -11.28
C GLU A 107 -1.67 11.35 -9.96
N LEU A 108 -1.15 10.12 -9.97
CA LEU A 108 -1.07 9.29 -8.77
C LEU A 108 -0.08 9.84 -7.74
N THR A 109 1.04 10.44 -8.18
CA THR A 109 2.00 11.07 -7.26
C THR A 109 1.38 12.30 -6.60
N ASP A 110 0.63 13.11 -7.34
CA ASP A 110 -0.08 14.27 -6.81
C ASP A 110 -1.16 13.85 -5.80
N GLU A 111 -1.89 12.75 -6.07
CA GLU A 111 -2.84 12.17 -5.10
C GLU A 111 -2.13 11.67 -3.83
N ALA A 112 -1.05 10.92 -3.95
CA ALA A 112 -0.28 10.44 -2.79
C ALA A 112 0.25 11.61 -1.93
N ALA A 113 0.71 12.68 -2.58
CA ALA A 113 1.16 13.90 -1.90
C ALA A 113 0.02 14.62 -1.17
N ALA A 114 -1.17 14.67 -1.77
CA ALA A 114 -2.35 15.24 -1.12
C ALA A 114 -2.73 14.48 0.16
N ILE A 115 -2.71 13.15 0.13
CA ILE A 115 -2.96 12.30 1.30
C ILE A 115 -1.91 12.56 2.40
N ALA A 116 -0.62 12.60 2.04
CA ALA A 116 0.46 12.86 3.00
C ALA A 116 0.32 14.23 3.68
N LYS A 117 -0.11 15.25 2.93
CA LYS A 117 -0.35 16.59 3.45
C LYS A 117 -1.51 16.62 4.47
N ASP A 118 -2.58 15.89 4.20
CA ASP A 118 -3.75 15.80 5.07
C ASP A 118 -3.38 15.19 6.44
N ILE A 119 -2.64 14.07 6.41
CA ILE A 119 -2.10 13.42 7.62
C ILE A 119 -1.25 14.38 8.46
N GLY A 120 -0.39 15.17 7.81
CA GLY A 120 0.46 16.17 8.48
C GLY A 120 -0.35 17.32 9.12
N GLY A 121 -1.44 17.74 8.48
CA GLY A 121 -2.37 18.74 9.02
C GLY A 121 -3.09 18.23 10.27
N ASP A 122 -3.54 16.98 10.26
CA ASP A 122 -4.23 16.34 11.38
C ASP A 122 -3.32 16.05 12.58
N ALA A 123 -2.04 15.76 12.35
CA ALA A 123 -1.06 15.64 13.43
C ALA A 123 -0.82 16.99 14.11
N ALA A 124 -0.71 18.07 13.31
CA ALA A 124 -0.49 19.43 13.82
C ALA A 124 -1.71 20.03 14.55
N SER A 125 -2.93 19.65 14.16
CA SER A 125 -4.16 20.07 14.86
C SER A 125 -4.27 19.38 16.22
N ARG A 126 -3.98 18.08 16.31
CA ARG A 126 -3.96 17.31 17.58
C ARG A 126 -2.89 17.80 18.56
N SER A 127 -1.68 18.11 18.08
CA SER A 127 -0.61 18.63 18.95
C SER A 127 -0.94 20.00 19.55
N ARG A 128 -1.75 20.81 18.85
CA ARG A 128 -2.18 22.14 19.31
C ARG A 128 -3.34 22.08 20.30
N GLY A 129 -4.18 21.04 20.24
CA GLY A 129 -5.29 20.81 21.17
C GLY A 129 -4.88 20.30 22.56
N GLY A 130 -3.72 19.64 22.67
CA GLY A 130 -3.23 19.04 23.93
C GLY A 130 -2.60 20.01 24.95
N ALA A 131 -2.42 21.29 24.60
CA ALA A 131 -1.72 22.27 25.45
C ALA A 131 -2.64 23.09 26.36
N ARG A 132 -3.83 22.56 26.71
CA ARG A 132 -4.75 23.19 27.68
C ARG A 132 -5.32 22.11 28.61
N GLY A 133 -4.58 21.81 29.68
CA GLY A 133 -4.99 20.94 30.78
C GLY A 133 -4.17 21.26 32.02
#